data_AF-A0A1G7FJK0-F1
#
_entry.id   AF-A0A1G7FJK0-F1
#
_cell.length_a   1.000
_cell.length_b   1.000
_cell.length_c   1.000
_cell.angle_alpha   90.00
_cell.angle_beta   90.00
_cell.angle_gamma   90.00
#
_symmetry.space_group_name_H-M   'P 1'
#
loop_
_entity.id
_entity.type
_entity.pdbx_description
1 polymer ?
#
loop_
_entity_poly.entity_id
_entity_poly.type
_entity_poly.pdbx_seq_one_letter_code
_entity_poly.pdbx_strand_id
1 'polypeptide(L)'
;MPRRPFTNRRELEEHSFHPAVLLAVPLCALFLNAYLPRIWQPLSILDLPLIIVLYFSIAWRNPIAGTLFGTVIGLLQDLPGNQFIGVNGIAKSVLGYAAASIGLKVDVENMVTRVAMNFVFCLLQSALLYLIQSILLGQAEAHPRWIHELIRAAINSAVAIPIFLLLDRTRMDTVL
;
A
#
# COMPACT_ATOMS: atom_id res chain seq x y z
N MET A 1 3.95 5.63 50.06
CA MET A 1 3.67 5.72 48.60
C MET A 1 4.73 4.92 47.85
N PRO A 2 4.42 3.74 47.27
CA PRO A 2 5.33 3.09 46.34
C PRO A 2 5.04 3.59 44.91
N ARG A 3 6.05 4.18 44.27
CA ARG A 3 6.00 4.54 42.85
C ARG A 3 5.92 3.24 42.04
N ARG A 4 4.78 2.98 41.41
CA ARG A 4 4.65 1.90 40.44
C ARG A 4 5.56 2.25 39.25
N PRO A 5 6.52 1.39 38.86
CA PRO A 5 7.19 1.57 37.59
C PRO A 5 6.11 1.46 36.49
N PHE A 6 6.12 2.39 35.55
CA PHE A 6 5.31 2.32 34.35
C PHE A 6 5.75 1.09 33.58
N THR A 7 5.11 -0.06 33.83
CA THR A 7 5.14 -1.19 32.90
C THR A 7 4.56 -0.68 31.60
N ASN A 8 5.47 -0.35 30.70
CA ASN A 8 5.20 0.01 29.33
C ASN A 8 4.50 -1.21 28.71
N ARG A 9 3.15 -1.22 28.68
CA ARG A 9 2.33 -2.16 27.88
C ARG A 9 2.50 -1.88 26.38
N ARG A 10 3.75 -1.76 25.95
CA ARG A 10 4.24 -1.81 24.58
C ARG A 10 5.32 -2.88 24.53
N GLU A 11 5.18 -3.94 25.32
CA GLU A 11 5.63 -5.26 24.88
C GLU A 11 4.86 -5.51 23.58
N LEU A 12 5.47 -5.18 22.45
CA LEU A 12 6.24 -6.17 21.70
C LEU A 12 5.36 -7.38 21.38
N GLU A 13 4.10 -7.15 20.98
CA GLU A 13 3.54 -7.84 19.83
C GLU A 13 4.33 -7.41 18.57
N GLU A 14 5.62 -7.69 18.61
CA GLU A 14 6.55 -7.62 17.51
C GLU A 14 6.15 -8.78 16.61
N HIS A 15 5.10 -8.55 15.82
CA HIS A 15 4.77 -9.38 14.67
C HIS A 15 6.05 -9.47 13.83
N SER A 16 6.78 -10.57 14.06
CA SER A 16 8.15 -10.80 13.63
C SER A 16 8.18 -11.04 12.13
N PHE A 17 7.99 -9.98 11.35
CA PHE A 17 8.55 -9.91 10.02
C PHE A 17 10.02 -9.54 10.18
N HIS A 18 10.91 -10.32 9.57
CA HIS A 18 12.31 -9.98 9.54
C HIS A 18 12.43 -8.55 8.96
N PRO A 19 13.09 -7.57 9.63
CA PRO A 19 13.18 -6.19 9.16
C PRO A 19 13.75 -6.08 7.73
N ALA A 20 14.53 -7.08 7.31
CA ALA A 20 14.97 -7.24 5.94
C ALA A 20 13.82 -7.40 4.94
N VAL A 21 12.77 -8.18 5.25
CA VAL A 21 11.58 -8.36 4.40
C VAL A 21 10.77 -7.06 4.33
N LEU A 22 10.67 -6.35 5.46
CA LEU A 22 9.98 -5.06 5.54
C LEU A 22 10.56 -4.01 4.59
N LEU A 23 11.88 -4.06 4.36
CA LEU A 23 12.58 -3.12 3.48
C LEU A 23 12.73 -3.68 2.06
N ALA A 24 13.12 -4.95 1.94
CA ALA A 24 13.39 -5.60 0.66
C ALA A 24 12.14 -5.76 -0.19
N VAL A 25 10.99 -6.10 0.40
CA VAL A 25 9.73 -6.27 -0.36
C VAL A 25 9.30 -4.97 -1.05
N PRO A 26 9.13 -3.82 -0.35
CA PRO A 26 8.74 -2.58 -1.01
C PRO A 26 9.82 -2.08 -1.96
N LEU A 27 11.11 -2.23 -1.65
CA LEU A 27 12.19 -1.88 -2.58
C LEU A 27 12.11 -2.72 -3.86
N CYS A 28 12.01 -4.05 -3.73
CA CYS A 28 11.86 -4.95 -4.87
C CYS A 28 10.64 -4.57 -5.72
N ALA A 29 9.52 -4.23 -5.09
CA ALA A 29 8.34 -3.83 -5.82
C ALA A 29 8.46 -2.45 -6.47
N LEU A 30 9.13 -1.49 -5.85
CA LEU A 30 9.45 -0.22 -6.50
C LEU A 30 10.33 -0.45 -7.73
N PHE A 31 11.38 -1.26 -7.59
CA PHE A 31 12.26 -1.64 -8.70
C PHE A 31 11.49 -2.36 -9.80
N LEU A 32 10.70 -3.36 -9.45
CA LEU A 32 9.93 -4.15 -10.41
C LEU A 32 8.89 -3.26 -11.11
N ASN A 33 8.19 -2.40 -10.37
CA ASN A 33 7.20 -1.48 -10.93
C ASN A 33 7.82 -0.37 -11.78
N ALA A 34 9.06 0.04 -11.53
CA ALA A 34 9.77 0.99 -12.38
C ALA A 34 10.31 0.33 -13.66
N TYR A 35 10.70 -0.95 -13.58
CA TYR A 35 11.34 -1.67 -14.67
C TYR A 35 10.35 -2.38 -15.60
N LEU A 36 9.27 -2.96 -15.08
CA LEU A 36 8.23 -3.68 -15.85
C LEU A 36 7.61 -2.84 -16.96
N PRO A 37 7.14 -1.60 -16.70
CA PRO A 37 6.55 -0.75 -17.73
C PRO A 37 7.54 -0.36 -18.82
N ARG A 38 8.84 -0.33 -18.49
CA ARG A 38 9.92 -0.01 -19.44
C ARG A 38 10.20 -1.15 -20.40
N ILE A 39 9.94 -2.39 -19.99
CA ILE A 39 10.00 -3.56 -20.87
C ILE A 39 8.69 -3.66 -21.66
N TRP A 40 7.54 -3.73 -20.98
CA TRP A 40 6.22 -3.90 -21.58
C TRP A 40 5.23 -2.84 -21.09
N GLN A 41 4.83 -1.94 -22.00
CA GLN A 41 3.86 -0.86 -21.72
C GLN A 41 2.54 -1.29 -21.07
N PRO A 42 1.88 -2.42 -21.42
CA PRO A 42 0.61 -2.80 -20.77
C PRO A 42 0.75 -3.10 -19.27
N LEU A 43 1.97 -3.35 -18.77
CA LEU A 43 2.21 -3.58 -17.34
C LEU A 43 2.20 -2.28 -16.51
N SER A 44 2.11 -1.10 -17.13
CA SER A 44 1.90 0.16 -16.41
C SER A 44 0.58 0.22 -15.64
N ILE A 45 -0.35 -0.69 -15.95
CA ILE A 45 -1.58 -0.88 -15.20
C ILE A 45 -1.29 -1.38 -13.77
N LEU A 46 -0.25 -2.17 -13.56
CA LEU A 46 0.09 -2.65 -12.22
C LEU A 46 0.71 -1.54 -11.36
N ASP A 47 0.29 -1.49 -10.10
CA ASP A 47 0.86 -0.64 -9.05
C ASP A 47 1.26 -1.55 -7.88
N LEU A 48 2.35 -2.29 -8.07
CA LEU A 48 2.89 -3.19 -7.05
C LEU A 48 3.21 -2.46 -5.72
N PRO A 49 3.75 -1.22 -5.73
CA PRO A 49 4.01 -0.46 -4.52
C PRO A 49 2.74 -0.21 -3.71
N LEU A 50 1.61 0.04 -4.38
CA LEU A 50 0.31 0.22 -3.71
C LEU A 50 -0.10 -1.03 -2.93
N ILE A 51 -0.05 -2.20 -3.57
CA ILE A 51 -0.44 -3.48 -2.94
C ILE A 51 0.36 -3.71 -1.65
N ILE A 52 1.66 -3.42 -1.69
CA ILE A 52 2.56 -3.60 -0.54
C ILE A 52 2.29 -2.58 0.57
N VAL A 53 2.07 -1.31 0.21
CA VAL A 53 1.66 -0.28 1.18
C VAL A 53 0.39 -0.70 1.90
N LEU A 54 -0.62 -1.19 1.17
CA LEU A 54 -1.88 -1.63 1.75
C LEU A 54 -1.68 -2.85 2.65
N TYR A 55 -0.90 -3.86 2.22
CA TYR A 55 -0.60 -5.04 3.03
C TYR A 55 0.02 -4.68 4.37
N PHE A 56 1.13 -3.93 4.35
CA PHE A 56 1.85 -3.57 5.58
C PHE A 56 1.03 -2.63 6.47
N SER A 57 0.32 -1.66 5.88
CA SER A 57 -0.53 -0.75 6.63
C SER A 57 -1.63 -1.51 7.38
N ILE A 58 -2.33 -2.42 6.70
CA ILE A 58 -3.36 -3.27 7.30
C ILE A 58 -2.76 -4.19 8.37
N ALA A 59 -1.60 -4.79 8.09
CA ALA A 59 -0.95 -5.72 9.00
C ALA A 59 -0.47 -5.04 10.29
N TRP A 60 0.08 -3.83 10.21
CA TRP A 60 0.55 -3.09 11.38
C TRP A 60 -0.57 -2.52 12.24
N ARG A 61 -1.78 -2.35 11.69
CA ARG A 61 -2.93 -1.75 12.38
C ARG A 61 -2.60 -0.40 13.04
N ASN A 62 -1.61 0.32 12.52
CA ASN A 62 -1.12 1.58 13.06
C ASN A 62 -1.23 2.68 12.00
N PRO A 63 -2.21 3.60 12.12
CA PRO A 63 -2.44 4.64 11.12
C PRO A 63 -1.23 5.54 10.86
N ILE A 64 -0.44 5.83 11.90
CA ILE A 64 0.75 6.68 11.78
C ILE A 64 1.83 5.97 10.95
N ALA A 65 2.09 4.69 11.28
CA ALA A 65 3.07 3.90 10.54
C ALA A 65 2.66 3.69 9.07
N GLY A 66 1.37 3.38 8.84
CA GLY A 66 0.83 3.23 7.48
C GLY A 66 0.93 4.52 6.66
N THR A 67 0.65 5.68 7.28
CA THR A 67 0.81 6.99 6.61
C THR A 67 2.25 7.23 6.20
N LEU A 68 3.20 7.11 7.14
CA LEU A 68 4.61 7.36 6.88
C LEU A 68 5.17 6.41 5.81
N PHE A 69 4.82 5.13 5.90
CA PHE A 69 5.24 4.14 4.91
C PHE A 69 4.66 4.45 3.53
N GLY A 70 3.37 4.77 3.44
CA GLY A 70 2.73 5.20 2.21
C GLY A 70 3.40 6.43 1.59
N THR A 71 3.71 7.44 2.40
CA THR A 71 4.41 8.64 1.95
C THR A 71 5.81 8.32 1.41
N VAL A 72 6.61 7.57 2.15
CA VAL A 72 7.99 7.22 1.75
C VAL A 72 7.97 6.42 0.45
N ILE A 73 7.15 5.37 0.38
CA ILE A 73 7.06 4.54 -0.83
C ILE A 73 6.53 5.34 -2.02
N GLY A 74 5.51 6.19 -1.81
CA GLY A 74 4.97 7.02 -2.88
C GLY A 74 5.97 8.06 -3.40
N LEU A 75 6.76 8.68 -2.52
CA LEU A 75 7.83 9.58 -2.92
C LEU A 75 8.93 8.86 -3.70
N LEU A 76 9.34 7.68 -3.23
CA LEU A 76 10.33 6.85 -3.92
C LEU A 76 9.83 6.39 -5.29
N GLN A 77 8.53 6.15 -5.44
CA GLN A 77 7.93 5.78 -6.72
C GLN A 77 7.93 6.94 -7.73
N ASP A 78 7.87 8.18 -7.26
CA ASP A 78 7.90 9.37 -8.13
C ASP A 78 9.31 9.69 -8.64
N LEU A 79 10.38 9.18 -8.03
CA LEU A 79 11.77 9.48 -8.43
C LEU A 79 12.17 9.02 -9.85
N PRO A 80 11.84 7.78 -10.29
CA PRO A 80 12.31 7.27 -11.58
C PRO A 80 11.48 7.76 -12.77
N GLY A 81 10.25 8.21 -12.50
CA GLY A 81 9.33 8.73 -13.51
C GLY A 81 9.49 10.24 -13.64
N ASN A 82 9.60 10.76 -14.86
CA ASN A 82 9.71 12.19 -15.14
C ASN A 82 8.39 12.97 -14.90
N GLN A 83 7.66 12.61 -13.84
CA GLN A 83 6.34 13.10 -13.44
C GLN A 83 6.47 14.00 -12.19
N PHE A 84 5.37 14.64 -11.79
CA PHE A 84 5.35 15.53 -10.62
C PHE A 84 5.70 14.77 -9.34
N ILE A 85 6.80 15.18 -8.70
CA ILE A 85 7.26 14.58 -7.45
C ILE A 85 6.26 14.86 -6.33
N GLY A 86 5.80 13.81 -5.64
CA GLY A 86 4.95 13.92 -4.46
C GLY A 86 3.47 13.63 -4.68
N VAL A 87 3.02 13.49 -5.93
CA VAL A 87 1.62 13.13 -6.22
C VAL A 87 1.30 11.73 -5.71
N ASN A 88 2.16 10.74 -5.97
CA ASN A 88 1.98 9.41 -5.41
C ASN A 88 2.24 9.38 -3.90
N GLY A 89 3.17 10.20 -3.40
CA GLY A 89 3.43 10.38 -1.98
C GLY A 89 2.16 10.77 -1.21
N ILE A 90 1.47 11.82 -1.65
CA ILE A 90 0.23 12.30 -1.01
C ILE A 90 -0.85 11.22 -1.09
N ALA A 91 -1.12 10.67 -2.28
CA ALA A 91 -2.17 9.67 -2.45
C ALA A 91 -1.94 8.43 -1.56
N LYS A 92 -0.71 7.88 -1.58
CA LYS A 92 -0.37 6.68 -0.80
C LYS A 92 -0.30 6.93 0.70
N SER A 93 -0.01 8.15 1.15
CA SER A 93 -0.11 8.52 2.56
C SER A 93 -1.54 8.36 3.09
N VAL A 94 -2.52 8.88 2.34
CA VAL A 94 -3.95 8.82 2.70
C VAL A 94 -4.44 7.38 2.68
N LEU A 95 -4.06 6.61 1.65
CA LEU A 95 -4.44 5.21 1.58
C LEU A 95 -3.78 4.37 2.66
N GLY A 96 -2.51 4.61 2.97
CA GLY A 96 -1.81 3.94 4.07
C GLY A 96 -2.48 4.20 5.42
N TYR A 97 -2.86 5.45 5.69
CA TYR A 97 -3.65 5.82 6.88
C TYR A 97 -4.99 5.07 6.93
N ALA A 98 -5.75 5.12 5.84
CA ALA A 98 -7.08 4.52 5.76
C ALA A 98 -7.02 2.99 5.86
N ALA A 99 -6.05 2.36 5.21
CA ALA A 99 -5.83 0.92 5.23
C ALA A 99 -5.47 0.44 6.64
N ALA A 100 -4.54 1.12 7.32
CA ALA A 100 -4.20 0.82 8.71
C ALA A 100 -5.37 1.05 9.67
N SER A 101 -6.18 2.09 9.43
CA SER A 101 -7.37 2.38 10.23
C SER A 101 -8.46 1.31 10.07
N ILE A 102 -8.63 0.76 8.86
CA ILE A 102 -9.56 -0.34 8.61
C ILE A 102 -9.04 -1.65 9.20
N GLY A 103 -7.72 -1.89 9.16
CA GLY A 103 -7.09 -3.06 9.77
C GLY A 103 -7.32 -3.18 11.29
N LEU A 104 -7.64 -2.07 11.97
CA LEU A 104 -8.06 -2.05 13.39
C LEU A 104 -9.51 -2.52 13.61
N LYS A 105 -10.38 -2.36 12.62
CA LYS A 105 -11.83 -2.57 12.74
C LYS A 105 -12.32 -3.83 12.07
N VAL A 106 -11.58 -4.35 11.10
CA VAL A 106 -12.01 -5.47 10.27
C VAL A 106 -11.07 -6.64 10.45
N ASP A 107 -11.66 -7.82 10.56
CA ASP A 107 -10.92 -9.07 10.57
C ASP A 107 -10.34 -9.35 9.17
N VAL A 108 -9.01 -9.41 9.12
CA VAL A 108 -8.19 -9.52 7.92
C VAL A 108 -7.57 -10.91 7.81
N GLU A 109 -8.11 -11.90 8.52
CA GLU A 109 -7.74 -13.31 8.38
C GLU A 109 -8.29 -13.91 7.08
N ASN A 110 -9.46 -13.46 6.64
CA ASN A 110 -10.07 -13.99 5.42
C ASN A 110 -9.44 -13.36 4.16
N MET A 111 -8.89 -14.20 3.28
CA MET A 111 -8.30 -13.79 2.00
C MET A 111 -9.29 -12.99 1.14
N VAL A 112 -10.57 -13.40 1.12
CA VAL A 112 -11.60 -12.71 0.35
C VAL A 112 -11.76 -11.25 0.81
N THR A 113 -11.75 -11.01 2.12
CA THR A 113 -11.85 -9.67 2.71
C THR A 113 -10.64 -8.82 2.33
N ARG A 114 -9.42 -9.38 2.41
CA ARG A 114 -8.18 -8.67 2.01
C ARG A 114 -8.20 -8.26 0.54
N VAL A 115 -8.60 -9.17 -0.34
CA VAL A 115 -8.67 -8.92 -1.79
C VAL A 115 -9.75 -7.88 -2.10
N ALA A 116 -10.92 -7.98 -1.47
CA ALA A 116 -12.00 -7.00 -1.63
C ALA A 116 -11.57 -5.60 -1.14
N MET A 117 -10.90 -5.50 0.00
CA MET A 117 -10.33 -4.24 0.48
C MET A 117 -9.32 -3.68 -0.51
N ASN A 118 -8.36 -4.50 -0.97
CA ASN A 118 -7.35 -4.05 -1.92
C ASN A 118 -7.98 -3.52 -3.21
N PHE A 119 -9.05 -4.15 -3.70
CA PHE A 119 -9.82 -3.66 -4.84
C PHE A 119 -10.42 -2.26 -4.59
N VAL A 120 -11.10 -2.07 -3.45
CA VAL A 120 -11.68 -0.77 -3.07
C VAL A 120 -10.58 0.30 -2.93
N PHE A 121 -9.45 -0.04 -2.31
CA PHE A 121 -8.32 0.88 -2.18
C PHE A 121 -7.66 1.22 -3.51
N CYS A 122 -7.62 0.30 -4.48
CA CYS A 122 -7.14 0.59 -5.84
C CYS A 122 -8.05 1.58 -6.58
N LEU A 123 -9.37 1.49 -6.39
CA LEU A 123 -10.32 2.46 -6.91
C LEU A 123 -10.13 3.83 -6.23
N LEU A 124 -9.98 3.85 -4.90
CA LEU A 124 -9.69 5.06 -4.14
C LEU A 124 -8.37 5.71 -4.58
N GLN A 125 -7.31 4.94 -4.84
CA GLN A 125 -6.05 5.46 -5.38
C GLN A 125 -6.28 6.19 -6.70
N SER A 126 -7.02 5.58 -7.62
CA SER A 126 -7.27 6.15 -8.93
C SER A 126 -8.08 7.44 -8.81
N ALA A 127 -9.12 7.45 -7.98
CA ALA A 127 -9.91 8.64 -7.67
C ALA A 127 -9.09 9.75 -6.99
N LEU A 128 -8.20 9.42 -6.04
CA LEU A 128 -7.32 10.40 -5.39
C LEU A 128 -6.33 11.01 -6.37
N LEU A 129 -5.70 10.19 -7.22
CA LEU A 129 -4.78 10.68 -8.25
C LEU A 129 -5.50 11.60 -9.24
N TYR A 130 -6.70 11.22 -9.68
CA TYR A 130 -7.54 12.06 -10.52
C TYR A 130 -7.88 13.39 -9.84
N LEU A 131 -8.27 13.36 -8.57
CA LEU A 131 -8.60 14.56 -7.80
C LEU A 131 -7.39 15.48 -7.63
N ILE A 132 -6.21 14.93 -7.31
CA ILE A 132 -4.96 15.69 -7.16
C ILE A 132 -4.56 16.30 -8.50
N GLN A 133 -4.65 15.56 -9.61
CA GLN A 133 -4.32 16.10 -10.94
C GLN A 133 -5.31 17.19 -11.39
N SER A 134 -6.60 17.00 -11.10
CA SER A 134 -7.65 17.94 -11.47
C SER A 134 -7.59 19.23 -10.66
N ILE A 135 -7.47 19.13 -9.33
CA ILE A 135 -7.51 20.28 -8.42
C ILE A 135 -6.13 20.94 -8.30
N LEU A 136 -5.07 20.15 -8.08
CA LEU A 136 -3.76 20.66 -7.70
C LEU A 136 -2.91 21.07 -8.92
N LEU A 137 -3.06 20.35 -10.04
CA LEU A 137 -2.27 20.60 -11.25
C LEU A 137 -3.06 21.31 -12.36
N GLY A 138 -4.38 21.49 -12.18
CA GLY A 138 -5.26 22.11 -13.17
C GLY A 138 -5.31 21.37 -14.50
N GLN A 139 -4.88 20.11 -14.54
CA GLN A 139 -4.85 19.28 -15.76
C GLN A 139 -6.23 18.63 -15.96
N ALA A 140 -7.22 19.44 -16.30
CA ALA A 140 -8.61 19.03 -16.52
C ALA A 140 -8.84 18.20 -17.81
N GLU A 141 -7.78 17.94 -18.58
CA GLU A 141 -7.85 17.22 -19.87
C GLU A 141 -7.88 15.68 -19.72
N ALA A 142 -7.72 15.16 -18.50
CA ALA A 142 -7.85 13.73 -18.26
C ALA A 142 -9.33 13.32 -18.28
N HIS A 143 -9.89 13.00 -19.45
CA HIS A 143 -11.20 12.34 -19.50
C HIS A 143 -11.18 11.13 -18.55
N PRO A 144 -12.10 11.06 -17.56
CA PRO A 144 -12.07 10.00 -16.57
C PRO A 144 -12.38 8.68 -17.27
N ARG A 145 -11.34 7.88 -17.49
CA ARG A 145 -11.44 6.56 -18.10
C ARG A 145 -11.84 5.56 -17.03
N TRP A 146 -13.03 5.73 -16.46
CA TRP A 146 -13.59 4.89 -15.40
C TRP A 146 -13.47 3.39 -15.70
N ILE A 147 -13.67 2.99 -16.97
CA ILE A 147 -13.53 1.60 -17.42
C ILE A 147 -12.07 1.13 -17.30
N HIS A 148 -11.10 1.97 -17.66
CA HIS A 148 -9.68 1.64 -17.53
C HIS A 148 -9.26 1.54 -16.07
N GLU A 149 -9.76 2.44 -15.20
CA GLU A 149 -9.51 2.39 -13.76
C GLU A 149 -10.12 1.14 -13.11
N LEU A 150 -11.32 0.75 -13.53
CA LEU A 150 -11.97 -0.47 -13.06
C LEU A 150 -11.17 -1.72 -13.47
N ILE A 151 -10.75 -1.80 -14.73
CA ILE A 151 -9.88 -2.87 -15.24
C ILE A 151 -8.55 -2.88 -14.48
N ARG A 152 -7.97 -1.71 -14.22
CA ARG A 152 -6.74 -1.56 -13.45
C ARG A 152 -6.91 -2.07 -12.03
N ALA A 153 -7.97 -1.70 -11.34
CA ALA A 153 -8.27 -2.18 -10.00
C ALA A 153 -8.51 -3.71 -9.99
N ALA A 154 -9.21 -4.24 -10.99
CA ALA A 154 -9.44 -5.68 -11.11
C ALA A 154 -8.13 -6.45 -11.30
N ILE A 155 -7.25 -5.99 -12.19
CA ILE A 155 -5.94 -6.61 -12.43
C ILE A 155 -5.06 -6.52 -11.18
N ASN A 156 -4.99 -5.34 -10.54
CA ASN A 156 -4.20 -5.18 -9.31
C ASN A 156 -4.73 -6.07 -8.18
N SER A 157 -6.05 -6.22 -8.06
CA SER A 157 -6.65 -7.12 -7.08
C SER A 157 -6.34 -8.60 -7.37
N ALA A 158 -6.37 -9.01 -8.64
CA ALA A 158 -5.97 -10.35 -9.04
C ALA A 158 -4.49 -10.64 -8.72
N VAL A 159 -3.61 -9.65 -8.93
CA VAL A 159 -2.17 -9.75 -8.64
C VAL A 159 -1.88 -9.68 -7.13
N ALA A 160 -2.76 -9.06 -6.35
CA ALA A 160 -2.64 -9.05 -4.90
C ALA A 160 -2.79 -10.46 -4.31
N ILE A 161 -3.55 -11.36 -4.94
CA ILE A 161 -3.73 -12.75 -4.47
C ILE A 161 -2.39 -13.49 -4.32
N PRO A 162 -1.56 -13.66 -5.38
CA PRO A 162 -0.29 -14.35 -5.26
C PRO A 162 0.68 -13.60 -4.34
N ILE A 163 0.66 -12.26 -4.34
CA ILE A 163 1.50 -11.45 -3.46
C ILE A 163 1.14 -11.70 -1.98
N PHE A 164 -0.14 -11.70 -1.64
CA PHE A 164 -0.62 -11.95 -0.28
C PHE A 164 -0.31 -13.37 0.16
N LEU A 165 -0.46 -14.37 -0.70
CA LEU A 165 -0.07 -15.75 -0.39
C LEU A 165 1.43 -15.89 -0.12
N LEU A 166 2.25 -15.19 -0.91
CA LEU A 166 3.71 -15.22 -0.76
C LEU A 166 4.16 -14.48 0.50
N LEU A 167 3.53 -13.35 0.81
CA LEU A 167 3.74 -12.61 2.06
C LEU A 167 3.27 -13.40 3.28
N ASP A 168 2.11 -14.06 3.24
CA ASP A 168 1.65 -14.94 4.32
C ASP A 168 2.62 -16.09 4.58
N ARG A 169 3.22 -16.69 3.54
CA ARG A 169 4.26 -17.71 3.74
C ARG A 169 5.50 -17.22 4.48
N THR A 170 5.78 -15.93 4.40
CA THR A 170 6.92 -15.31 5.11
C THR A 170 6.55 -14.83 6.51
N ARG A 171 5.25 -14.81 6.82
CA ARG A 171 4.76 -14.59 8.18
C ARG A 171 5.00 -15.88 8.95
N MET A 172 6.03 -15.88 9.81
CA MET A 172 6.24 -16.98 10.73
C MET A 172 5.20 -16.83 11.84
N ASP A 173 4.15 -17.64 11.77
CA ASP A 173 3.24 -17.85 12.90
C ASP A 173 4.09 -18.41 14.03
N THR A 174 4.46 -17.56 14.98
CA THR A 174 5.09 -18.02 16.22
C THR A 174 3.95 -18.60 17.03
N VAL A 175 3.65 -19.87 16.78
CA VAL A 175 2.80 -20.69 17.65
C VAL A 175 3.52 -20.75 18.99
N LEU A 176 3.00 -20.02 19.98
CA LEU A 176 3.28 -20.21 21.40
C LEU A 176 1.96 -20.30 22.15
#